data_AF-A0A2R5GWP0-F1
#
_entry.id   AF-A0A2R5GWP0-F1
#
_cell.length_a   1.000
_cell.length_b   1.000
_cell.length_c   1.000
_cell.angle_alpha   90.00
_cell.angle_beta   90.00
_cell.angle_gamma   90.00
#
_symmetry.space_group_name_H-M   'P 1'
#
loop_
_entity.id
_entity.type
_entity.pdbx_description
1 polymer ?
#
loop_
_entity_poly.entity_id
_entity_poly.type
_entity_poly.pdbx_seq_one_letter_code
_entity_poly.pdbx_strand_id
1 'polypeptide(L)'
;AEMAQRFEYAEIEDMAGKTQSGEKIFFTIWDYAGQEVFYALHHIFLTREGGVYMLVFNMQELMHERVQALEYLSFWLNSVKLHAPKAPVLLVGTHYDQASNRGSLQTVEKTLRNDLKALRGVKLVKNQEQRLSFFPIDNMSSAADRAIELRRAVEKSASKLESVSQKISLRWLKVVDDLLKLDCDHVPFATVQDLADQYHAGDQTDELLKFFHELGMLVHLRATDTLHDKVVLNPQWLLDKLARVIADEIHVQEIYFDERLADLELEDDFALLRDKGIGTLALLDFLWDGEEVGYLEEFMRDTMLASSWKFPESSLPRHRQDETLYLVTSLLKNSRDSEIERDIASLSRALTCVLDFSKFYLPDGVFARLLSLCAERSGESSTRVGAPRLAGQQAIIRFGLSEFA
;
A
#
# COMPACT_ATOMS: atom_id res chain seq x y z
N ALA A 1 15.53 -0.72 -4.38
CA ALA A 1 15.04 -1.39 -3.15
C ALA A 1 13.62 -1.82 -3.42
N GLU A 2 13.23 -3.06 -3.14
CA GLU A 2 11.88 -3.54 -3.50
C GLU A 2 10.82 -2.91 -2.59
N MET A 3 9.69 -2.49 -3.18
CA MET A 3 8.57 -1.88 -2.46
C MET A 3 7.89 -2.86 -1.50
N ALA A 4 7.72 -4.09 -1.94
CA ALA A 4 7.39 -5.21 -1.09
C ALA A 4 8.07 -6.43 -1.68
N GLN A 5 8.47 -7.36 -0.83
CA GLN A 5 9.08 -8.60 -1.26
C GLN A 5 8.31 -9.77 -0.70
N ARG A 6 7.84 -10.65 -1.59
CA ARG A 6 7.33 -11.95 -1.20
C ARG A 6 8.51 -12.88 -0.93
N PHE A 7 8.52 -13.48 0.26
CA PHE A 7 9.53 -14.45 0.63
C PHE A 7 9.01 -15.88 0.56
N GLU A 8 9.77 -16.73 -0.14
CA GLU A 8 9.56 -18.18 -0.17
C GLU A 8 10.71 -18.86 0.59
N TYR A 9 10.60 -18.93 1.92
CA TYR A 9 11.55 -19.66 2.75
C TYR A 9 11.06 -21.09 2.96
N ALA A 10 11.92 -22.07 2.66
CA ALA A 10 11.64 -23.48 2.96
C ALA A 10 11.30 -23.71 4.46
N GLU A 11 11.89 -22.93 5.37
CA GLU A 11 11.60 -22.99 6.82
C GLU A 11 10.18 -22.53 7.19
N ILE A 12 9.50 -21.78 6.33
CA ILE A 12 8.07 -21.44 6.52
C ILE A 12 7.18 -22.65 6.22
N GLU A 13 7.60 -23.53 5.30
CA GLU A 13 6.88 -24.78 5.04
C GLU A 13 6.91 -25.73 6.25
N ASP A 14 7.91 -25.57 7.12
CA ASP A 14 8.06 -26.25 8.40
C ASP A 14 7.26 -25.61 9.55
N MET A 15 6.66 -24.42 9.35
CA MET A 15 5.70 -23.88 10.32
C MET A 15 4.51 -24.82 10.42
N ALA A 16 4.37 -25.47 11.57
CA ALA A 16 3.41 -26.53 11.83
C ALA A 16 2.07 -25.99 12.36
N GLY A 17 1.72 -24.75 11.99
CA GLY A 17 0.45 -24.14 12.34
C GLY A 17 -0.68 -25.06 11.90
N LYS A 18 -1.61 -25.36 12.82
CA LYS A 18 -2.82 -26.12 12.52
C LYS A 18 -4.06 -25.27 12.72
N THR A 19 -5.05 -25.42 11.86
CA THR A 19 -6.37 -24.85 12.08
C THR A 19 -7.00 -25.48 13.34
N GLN A 20 -8.10 -24.90 13.82
CA GLN A 20 -8.85 -25.50 14.95
C GLN A 20 -9.35 -26.92 14.64
N SER A 21 -9.49 -27.28 13.36
CA SER A 21 -9.85 -28.63 12.92
C SER A 21 -8.64 -29.57 12.70
N GLY A 22 -7.41 -29.08 12.90
CA GLY A 22 -6.18 -29.88 12.79
C GLY A 22 -5.50 -29.88 11.42
N GLU A 23 -6.00 -29.09 10.46
CA GLU A 23 -5.46 -28.97 9.09
C GLU A 23 -4.20 -28.11 9.06
N LYS A 24 -3.24 -28.41 8.19
CA LYS A 24 -1.99 -27.62 8.04
C LYS A 24 -2.31 -26.21 7.51
N ILE A 25 -1.69 -25.20 8.09
CA ILE A 25 -1.73 -23.81 7.63
C ILE A 25 -0.48 -23.54 6.80
N PHE A 26 -0.65 -22.91 5.64
CA PHE A 26 0.44 -22.39 4.82
C PHE A 26 0.58 -20.89 5.06
N PHE A 27 1.82 -20.42 5.17
CA PHE A 27 2.12 -19.02 5.38
C PHE A 27 2.92 -18.49 4.19
N THR A 28 2.64 -17.24 3.84
CA THR A 28 3.44 -16.45 2.90
C THR A 28 3.81 -15.17 3.61
N ILE A 29 5.10 -14.80 3.56
CA ILE A 29 5.57 -13.58 4.20
C ILE A 29 5.74 -12.51 3.12
N TRP A 30 5.14 -11.36 3.38
CA TRP A 30 5.34 -10.14 2.64
C TRP A 30 6.08 -9.16 3.56
N ASP A 31 7.24 -8.70 3.11
CA ASP A 31 7.91 -7.56 3.72
C ASP A 31 7.56 -6.31 2.93
N TYR A 32 6.98 -5.32 3.59
CA TYR A 32 6.57 -4.07 2.96
C TYR A 32 7.58 -2.99 3.33
N ALA A 33 8.14 -2.36 2.31
CA ALA A 33 9.16 -1.35 2.48
C ALA A 33 8.60 -0.13 3.23
N GLY A 34 9.38 0.38 4.17
CA GLY A 34 8.98 1.44 5.10
C GLY A 34 9.04 2.86 4.53
N GLN A 35 9.38 3.03 3.25
CA GLN A 35 9.52 4.34 2.61
C GLN A 35 8.15 5.01 2.49
N GLU A 36 8.07 6.28 2.91
CA GLU A 36 6.82 7.04 2.98
C GLU A 36 6.10 7.19 1.63
N VAL A 37 6.87 7.10 0.54
CA VAL A 37 6.39 7.17 -0.83
C VAL A 37 5.45 6.00 -1.16
N PHE A 38 5.70 4.81 -0.58
CA PHE A 38 4.91 3.60 -0.82
C PHE A 38 3.66 3.50 0.08
N TYR A 39 3.49 4.40 1.05
CA TYR A 39 2.31 4.40 1.92
C TYR A 39 0.99 4.61 1.16
N ALA A 40 1.05 5.24 -0.02
CA ALA A 40 -0.11 5.38 -0.89
C ALA A 40 -0.62 4.04 -1.44
N LEU A 41 0.18 2.97 -1.36
CA LEU A 41 -0.15 1.64 -1.89
C LEU A 41 -0.72 0.69 -0.83
N HIS A 42 -0.73 1.08 0.45
CA HIS A 42 -1.19 0.23 1.54
C HIS A 42 -2.64 -0.25 1.36
N HIS A 43 -3.53 0.54 0.76
CA HIS A 43 -4.92 0.11 0.55
C HIS A 43 -5.09 -0.96 -0.53
N ILE A 44 -4.06 -1.17 -1.35
CA ILE A 44 -4.03 -2.16 -2.43
C ILE A 44 -3.51 -3.50 -1.88
N PHE A 45 -2.43 -3.45 -1.09
CA PHE A 45 -1.69 -4.66 -0.71
C PHE A 45 -1.93 -5.14 0.72
N LEU A 46 -2.40 -4.28 1.63
CA LEU A 46 -2.82 -4.76 2.95
C LEU A 46 -4.14 -5.51 2.82
N THR A 47 -4.06 -6.84 2.82
CA THR A 47 -5.21 -7.72 2.70
C THR A 47 -6.16 -7.55 3.88
N ARG A 48 -7.46 -7.45 3.55
CA ARG A 48 -8.54 -7.31 4.54
C ARG A 48 -8.78 -8.58 5.34
N GLU A 49 -8.57 -9.73 4.69
CA GLU A 49 -8.82 -11.06 5.22
C GLU A 49 -7.54 -11.90 5.13
N GLY A 50 -7.41 -12.94 5.97
CA GLY A 50 -6.27 -13.87 5.92
C GLY A 50 -4.93 -13.34 6.45
N GLY A 51 -4.77 -12.02 6.62
CA GLY A 51 -3.51 -11.42 7.07
C GLY A 51 -3.26 -11.50 8.58
N VAL A 52 -2.02 -11.77 8.97
CA VAL A 52 -1.46 -11.54 10.31
C VAL A 52 -0.35 -10.50 10.17
N TYR A 53 -0.48 -9.35 10.84
CA TYR A 53 0.48 -8.27 10.68
C TYR A 53 1.49 -8.25 11.81
N MET A 54 2.76 -8.08 11.46
CA MET A 54 3.86 -7.89 12.40
C MET A 54 4.41 -6.48 12.23
N LEU A 55 4.33 -5.66 13.29
CA LEU A 55 4.94 -4.34 13.30
C LEU A 55 6.25 -4.42 14.08
N VAL A 56 7.34 -4.30 13.35
CA VAL A 56 8.70 -4.41 13.87
C VAL A 56 9.20 -3.02 14.26
N PHE A 57 9.76 -2.88 15.47
CA PHE A 57 10.31 -1.62 15.97
C PHE A 57 11.61 -1.84 16.74
N ASN A 58 12.45 -0.81 16.79
CA ASN A 58 13.67 -0.81 17.60
C ASN A 58 13.35 -0.39 19.04
N MET A 59 13.65 -1.25 20.01
CA MET A 59 13.39 -0.94 21.42
C MET A 59 14.26 0.20 21.94
N GLN A 60 15.46 0.39 21.41
CA GLN A 60 16.34 1.49 21.80
C GLN A 60 15.81 2.85 21.32
N GLU A 61 15.39 2.93 20.06
CA GLU A 61 14.78 4.13 19.52
C GLU A 61 13.53 4.51 20.32
N LEU A 62 12.70 3.55 20.72
CA LEU A 62 11.55 3.87 21.57
C LEU A 62 11.94 4.45 22.95
N MET A 63 13.12 4.09 23.48
CA MET A 63 13.61 4.62 24.76
C MET A 63 14.29 5.99 24.61
N HIS A 64 15.02 6.23 23.52
CA HIS A 64 15.84 7.43 23.31
C HIS A 64 15.15 8.49 22.44
N GLU A 65 14.43 8.05 21.41
CA GLU A 65 13.72 8.83 20.39
C GLU A 65 12.22 8.53 20.44
N ARG A 66 11.67 8.58 21.66
CA ARG A 66 10.30 8.13 21.96
C ARG A 66 9.24 8.75 21.06
N VAL A 67 9.37 10.03 20.71
CA VAL A 67 8.36 10.73 19.90
C VAL A 67 8.32 10.14 18.49
N GLN A 68 9.46 10.09 17.82
CA GLN A 68 9.59 9.54 16.46
C GLN A 68 9.14 8.08 16.40
N ALA A 69 9.61 7.26 17.34
CA ALA A 69 9.23 5.84 17.40
C ALA A 69 7.72 5.64 17.64
N LEU A 70 7.09 6.50 18.46
CA LEU A 70 5.64 6.45 18.67
C LEU A 70 4.84 6.97 17.48
N GLU A 71 5.33 7.97 16.76
CA GLU A 71 4.73 8.45 15.51
C GLU A 71 4.75 7.34 14.45
N TYR A 72 5.89 6.69 14.26
CA TYR A 72 6.03 5.51 13.39
C TYR A 72 5.06 4.39 13.76
N LEU A 73 5.04 3.98 15.04
CA LEU A 73 4.15 2.92 15.51
C LEU A 73 2.67 3.31 15.32
N SER A 74 2.32 4.55 15.65
CA SER A 74 0.94 5.04 15.52
C SER A 74 0.50 5.11 14.07
N PHE A 75 1.39 5.53 13.18
CA PHE A 75 1.17 5.55 11.73
C PHE A 75 0.80 4.16 11.22
N TRP A 76 1.67 3.17 11.45
CA TRP A 76 1.47 1.81 10.95
C TRP A 76 0.26 1.11 11.58
N LEU A 77 0.05 1.27 12.88
CA LEU A 77 -1.12 0.69 13.56
C LEU A 77 -2.44 1.27 13.03
N ASN A 78 -2.49 2.56 12.74
CA ASN A 78 -3.67 3.15 12.11
C ASN A 78 -3.83 2.74 10.65
N SER A 79 -2.73 2.54 9.91
CA SER A 79 -2.78 2.01 8.54
C SER A 79 -3.38 0.60 8.52
N VAL A 80 -2.88 -0.32 9.36
CA VAL A 80 -3.45 -1.67 9.50
C VAL A 80 -4.91 -1.60 9.99
N LYS A 81 -5.23 -0.73 10.94
CA LYS A 81 -6.61 -0.54 11.39
C LYS A 81 -7.56 -0.13 10.25
N LEU A 82 -7.12 0.74 9.35
CA LEU A 82 -7.94 1.22 8.25
C LEU A 82 -8.13 0.15 7.17
N HIS A 83 -7.05 -0.55 6.80
CA HIS A 83 -7.05 -1.46 5.65
C HIS A 83 -7.36 -2.90 6.03
N ALA A 84 -7.00 -3.35 7.24
CA ALA A 84 -7.20 -4.71 7.74
C ALA A 84 -7.76 -4.71 9.18
N PRO A 85 -8.96 -4.14 9.43
CA PRO A 85 -9.50 -3.91 10.78
C PRO A 85 -9.72 -5.19 11.60
N LYS A 86 -9.89 -6.34 10.93
CA LYS A 86 -10.09 -7.63 11.60
C LYS A 86 -8.79 -8.35 11.91
N ALA A 87 -7.67 -7.93 11.33
CA ALA A 87 -6.43 -8.66 11.39
C ALA A 87 -5.75 -8.54 12.76
N PRO A 88 -5.20 -9.64 13.29
CA PRO A 88 -4.35 -9.59 14.48
C PRO A 88 -3.03 -8.87 14.17
N VAL A 89 -2.58 -8.06 15.12
CA VAL A 89 -1.30 -7.34 15.03
C VAL A 89 -0.38 -7.77 16.16
N LEU A 90 0.85 -8.14 15.82
CA LEU A 90 1.93 -8.47 16.76
C LEU A 90 2.96 -7.34 16.73
N LEU A 91 3.30 -6.78 17.89
CA LEU A 91 4.44 -5.86 18.00
C LEU A 91 5.72 -6.68 18.22
N VAL A 92 6.74 -6.46 17.42
CA VAL A 92 8.03 -7.16 17.51
C VAL A 92 9.11 -6.13 17.86
N GLY A 93 9.63 -6.22 19.08
CA GLY A 93 10.70 -5.35 19.55
C GLY A 93 12.06 -5.96 19.24
N THR A 94 12.83 -5.33 18.35
CA THR A 94 14.19 -5.74 17.98
C THR A 94 15.25 -5.15 18.92
N HIS A 95 16.51 -5.55 18.74
CA HIS A 95 17.66 -5.14 19.53
C HIS A 95 17.53 -5.55 21.01
N TYR A 96 16.94 -6.72 21.26
CA TYR A 96 16.76 -7.24 22.61
C TYR A 96 18.08 -7.51 23.32
N ASP A 97 19.13 -7.92 22.60
CA ASP A 97 20.49 -8.06 23.10
C ASP A 97 20.96 -6.80 23.86
N GLN A 98 20.61 -5.63 23.34
CA GLN A 98 21.03 -4.33 23.87
C GLN A 98 20.03 -3.74 24.89
N ALA A 99 18.80 -4.23 24.92
CA ALA A 99 17.73 -3.79 25.83
C ALA A 99 17.23 -4.94 26.74
N SER A 100 18.08 -5.94 27.01
CA SER A 100 17.69 -7.21 27.64
C SER A 100 17.36 -7.11 29.12
N ASN A 101 17.83 -6.05 29.78
CA ASN A 101 17.60 -5.89 31.21
C ASN A 101 16.11 -5.65 31.51
N ARG A 102 15.66 -6.15 32.68
CA ARG A 102 14.25 -6.10 33.09
C ARG A 102 13.70 -4.67 33.19
N GLY A 103 14.54 -3.68 33.49
CA GLY A 103 14.15 -2.27 33.57
C GLY A 103 13.81 -1.67 32.20
N SER A 104 14.60 -1.98 31.18
CA SER A 104 14.37 -1.57 29.79
C SER A 104 13.06 -2.15 29.25
N LEU A 105 12.83 -3.46 29.42
CA LEU A 105 11.56 -4.10 29.02
C LEU A 105 10.33 -3.48 29.69
N GLN A 106 10.42 -3.19 30.99
CA GLN A 106 9.32 -2.54 31.73
C GLN A 106 9.09 -1.10 31.27
N THR A 107 10.16 -0.39 30.89
CA THR A 107 10.07 0.97 30.36
C THR A 107 9.36 0.97 29.00
N VAL A 108 9.80 0.12 28.08
CA VAL A 108 9.16 -0.10 26.77
C VAL A 108 7.68 -0.47 26.95
N GLU A 109 7.37 -1.46 27.80
CA GLU A 109 5.98 -1.87 28.07
C GLU A 109 5.15 -0.72 28.65
N LYS A 110 5.70 0.07 29.57
CA LYS A 110 5.00 1.21 30.18
C LYS A 110 4.71 2.30 29.13
N THR A 111 5.67 2.58 28.25
CA THR A 111 5.51 3.51 27.13
C THR A 111 4.40 3.04 26.20
N LEU A 112 4.54 1.84 25.62
CA LEU A 112 3.54 1.27 24.71
C LEU A 112 2.15 1.22 25.35
N ARG A 113 2.05 0.77 26.61
CA ARG A 113 0.77 0.71 27.33
C ARG A 113 0.16 2.08 27.58
N ASN A 114 0.95 3.13 27.76
CA ASN A 114 0.40 4.47 28.01
C ASN A 114 0.00 5.17 26.72
N ASP A 115 0.82 5.07 25.69
CA ASP A 115 0.65 5.85 24.46
C ASP A 115 -0.27 5.12 23.46
N LEU A 116 -0.22 3.79 23.37
CA LEU A 116 -1.10 3.01 22.48
C LEU A 116 -2.51 2.81 23.04
N LYS A 117 -2.81 3.27 24.26
CA LYS A 117 -4.19 3.29 24.81
C LYS A 117 -5.16 4.06 23.90
N ALA A 118 -4.66 5.08 23.21
CA ALA A 118 -5.46 5.91 22.31
C ALA A 118 -5.88 5.16 21.03
N LEU A 119 -5.13 4.13 20.63
CA LEU A 119 -5.37 3.35 19.41
C LEU A 119 -6.45 2.28 19.64
N ARG A 120 -7.69 2.75 19.88
CA ARG A 120 -8.86 1.86 19.96
C ARG A 120 -9.13 1.20 18.62
N GLY A 121 -9.40 -0.11 18.65
CA GLY A 121 -9.84 -0.90 17.49
C GLY A 121 -8.78 -1.81 16.87
N VAL A 122 -7.50 -1.67 17.21
CA VAL A 122 -6.46 -2.61 16.77
C VAL A 122 -6.51 -3.88 17.61
N LYS A 123 -6.52 -5.05 16.96
CA LYS A 123 -6.49 -6.35 17.63
C LYS A 123 -5.07 -6.76 17.98
N LEU A 124 -4.51 -6.12 19.01
CA LEU A 124 -3.15 -6.39 19.45
C LEU A 124 -3.03 -7.76 20.14
N VAL A 125 -2.13 -8.60 19.64
CA VAL A 125 -1.74 -9.88 20.23
C VAL A 125 -0.61 -9.63 21.22
N LYS A 126 -0.85 -9.98 22.48
CA LYS A 126 0.11 -9.76 23.58
C LYS A 126 0.91 -11.03 23.88
N ASN A 127 2.17 -10.85 24.26
CA ASN A 127 3.00 -11.91 24.79
C ASN A 127 2.55 -12.24 26.24
N GLN A 128 1.80 -13.33 26.39
CA GLN A 128 1.27 -13.77 27.68
C GLN A 128 2.35 -14.36 28.60
N GLU A 129 3.37 -15.02 28.02
CA GLU A 129 4.43 -15.69 28.78
C GLU A 129 5.30 -14.65 29.49
N GLN A 130 5.69 -13.60 28.78
CA GLN A 130 6.52 -12.52 29.33
C GLN A 130 5.70 -11.37 29.95
N ARG A 131 4.36 -11.40 29.82
CA ARG A 131 3.42 -10.35 30.26
C ARG A 131 3.72 -8.98 29.63
N LEU A 132 4.08 -8.99 28.35
CA LEU A 132 4.40 -7.81 27.53
C LEU A 132 3.35 -7.63 26.43
N SER A 133 3.17 -6.40 25.97
CA SER A 133 2.32 -6.05 24.84
C SER A 133 3.02 -6.27 23.48
N PHE A 134 4.27 -6.74 23.51
CA PHE A 134 5.13 -6.98 22.35
C PHE A 134 5.98 -8.25 22.56
N PHE A 135 6.65 -8.71 21.51
CA PHE A 135 7.56 -9.84 21.50
C PHE A 135 9.01 -9.32 21.36
N PRO A 136 9.84 -9.36 22.43
CA PRO A 136 11.24 -8.98 22.32
C PRO A 136 12.03 -10.06 21.57
N ILE A 137 12.80 -9.65 20.56
CA ILE A 137 13.62 -10.53 19.72
C ILE A 137 15.05 -10.02 19.70
N ASP A 138 15.98 -10.92 20.00
CA ASP A 138 17.39 -10.73 19.71
C ASP A 138 17.64 -11.14 18.25
N ASN A 139 17.65 -10.15 17.37
CA ASN A 139 17.86 -10.34 15.94
C ASN A 139 19.33 -10.62 15.57
N MET A 140 20.27 -10.51 16.52
CA MET A 140 21.68 -10.84 16.32
C MET A 140 22.01 -12.28 16.73
N SER A 141 21.20 -12.87 17.62
CA SER A 141 21.34 -14.27 18.04
C SER A 141 21.15 -15.23 16.87
N SER A 142 22.08 -16.15 16.64
CA SER A 142 21.92 -17.21 15.62
C SER A 142 21.10 -18.42 16.10
N ALA A 143 20.48 -18.34 17.29
CA ALA A 143 19.72 -19.45 17.85
C ALA A 143 18.43 -19.71 17.05
N ALA A 144 18.21 -20.97 16.67
CA ALA A 144 17.04 -21.35 15.86
C ALA A 144 15.70 -21.11 16.58
N ASP A 145 15.70 -21.13 17.92
CA ASP A 145 14.52 -20.94 18.77
C ASP A 145 14.33 -19.50 19.27
N ARG A 146 15.18 -18.55 18.82
CA ARG A 146 15.13 -17.13 19.26
C ARG A 146 13.76 -16.45 19.13
N ALA A 147 12.94 -16.92 18.18
CA ALA A 147 11.61 -16.39 17.89
C ALA A 147 10.47 -17.39 18.16
N ILE A 148 10.71 -18.43 18.97
CA ILE A 148 9.72 -19.52 19.15
C ILE A 148 8.38 -19.04 19.74
N GLU A 149 8.41 -18.09 20.68
CA GLU A 149 7.20 -17.49 21.25
C GLU A 149 6.42 -16.69 20.20
N LEU A 150 7.12 -15.92 19.35
CA LEU A 150 6.53 -15.17 18.25
C LEU A 150 5.90 -16.11 17.22
N ARG A 151 6.61 -17.16 16.80
CA ARG A 151 6.10 -18.18 15.85
C ARG A 151 4.81 -18.82 16.36
N ARG A 152 4.79 -19.26 17.63
CA ARG A 152 3.56 -19.81 18.26
C ARG A 152 2.42 -18.80 18.29
N ALA A 153 2.71 -17.53 18.54
CA ALA A 153 1.69 -16.47 18.56
C ALA A 153 1.12 -16.20 17.17
N VAL A 154 1.95 -16.22 16.12
CA VAL A 154 1.53 -16.12 14.72
C VAL A 154 0.61 -17.29 14.35
N GLU A 155 1.05 -18.53 14.59
CA GLU A 155 0.26 -19.75 14.31
C GLU A 155 -1.09 -19.74 15.04
N LYS A 156 -1.09 -19.38 16.33
CA LYS A 156 -2.30 -19.26 17.14
C LYS A 156 -3.23 -18.14 16.67
N SER A 157 -2.69 -17.08 16.08
CA SER A 157 -3.49 -15.97 15.55
C SER A 157 -4.10 -16.34 14.20
N ALA A 158 -3.31 -16.93 13.31
CA ALA A 158 -3.75 -17.40 12.00
C ALA A 158 -4.84 -18.49 12.11
N SER A 159 -4.70 -19.45 13.04
CA SER A 159 -5.70 -20.50 13.27
C SER A 159 -7.06 -20.00 13.77
N LYS A 160 -7.16 -18.72 14.17
CA LYS A 160 -8.42 -18.06 14.55
C LYS A 160 -9.03 -17.21 13.45
N LEU A 161 -8.34 -17.03 12.34
CA LEU A 161 -8.86 -16.28 11.20
C LEU A 161 -9.94 -17.10 10.50
N GLU A 162 -11.08 -16.47 10.27
CA GLU A 162 -12.23 -17.12 9.64
C GLU A 162 -11.89 -17.58 8.22
N SER A 163 -11.20 -16.73 7.45
CA SER A 163 -10.75 -17.01 6.08
C SER A 163 -9.83 -18.24 5.98
N VAL A 164 -9.03 -18.53 7.00
CA VAL A 164 -8.15 -19.72 7.06
C VAL A 164 -8.95 -21.00 7.31
N SER A 165 -10.09 -20.88 7.99
CA SER A 165 -10.98 -22.02 8.31
C SER A 165 -12.14 -22.19 7.33
N GLN A 166 -12.31 -21.25 6.40
CA GLN A 166 -13.38 -21.27 5.42
C GLN A 166 -13.23 -22.47 4.49
N LYS A 167 -14.30 -23.26 4.35
CA LYS A 167 -14.35 -24.36 3.39
C LYS A 167 -14.63 -23.80 2.01
N ILE A 168 -13.75 -24.11 1.05
CA ILE A 168 -13.90 -23.74 -0.36
C ILE A 168 -14.04 -24.98 -1.23
N SER A 169 -14.53 -24.80 -2.46
CA SER A 169 -14.67 -25.91 -3.41
C SER A 169 -13.29 -26.46 -3.80
N LEU A 170 -13.13 -27.78 -3.81
CA LEU A 170 -11.92 -28.42 -4.34
C LEU A 170 -11.68 -28.06 -5.82
N ARG A 171 -12.74 -27.73 -6.56
CA ARG A 171 -12.65 -27.24 -7.94
C ARG A 171 -11.89 -25.92 -8.02
N TRP A 172 -12.16 -24.99 -7.09
CA TRP A 172 -11.48 -23.69 -7.04
C TRP A 172 -9.99 -23.84 -6.75
N LEU A 173 -9.64 -24.74 -5.83
CA LEU A 173 -8.25 -25.06 -5.54
C LEU A 173 -7.53 -25.61 -6.77
N LYS A 174 -8.18 -26.45 -7.58
CA LYS A 174 -7.59 -26.98 -8.80
C LYS A 174 -7.36 -25.92 -9.87
N VAL A 175 -8.31 -25.00 -10.04
CA VAL A 175 -8.14 -23.85 -10.93
C VAL A 175 -6.92 -23.03 -10.51
N VAL A 176 -6.83 -22.63 -9.24
CA VAL A 176 -5.72 -21.77 -8.79
C VAL A 176 -4.38 -22.50 -8.74
N ASP A 177 -4.35 -23.77 -8.35
CA ASP A 177 -3.12 -24.59 -8.37
C ASP A 177 -2.54 -24.68 -9.79
N ASP A 178 -3.38 -24.81 -10.82
CA ASP A 178 -2.90 -24.86 -12.19
C ASP A 178 -2.60 -23.48 -12.78
N LEU A 179 -3.34 -22.42 -12.40
CA LEU A 179 -3.00 -21.04 -12.77
C LEU A 179 -1.63 -20.63 -12.23
N LEU A 180 -1.37 -20.88 -10.94
CA LEU A 180 -0.12 -20.47 -10.30
C LEU A 180 1.10 -21.28 -10.76
N LYS A 181 0.91 -22.35 -11.53
CA LYS A 181 1.99 -23.08 -12.22
C LYS A 181 2.30 -22.51 -13.60
N LEU A 182 1.47 -21.61 -14.12
CA LEU A 182 1.79 -20.89 -15.34
C LEU A 182 2.94 -19.94 -15.03
N ASP A 183 4.04 -20.09 -15.76
CA ASP A 183 5.23 -19.25 -15.62
C ASP A 183 5.00 -17.90 -16.33
N CYS A 184 4.09 -17.10 -15.78
CA CYS A 184 3.69 -15.79 -16.31
C CYS A 184 3.12 -14.90 -15.20
N ASP A 185 3.23 -13.59 -15.37
CA ASP A 185 2.78 -12.62 -14.37
C ASP A 185 1.26 -12.42 -14.38
N HIS A 186 0.61 -12.60 -15.53
CA HIS A 186 -0.82 -12.36 -15.71
C HIS A 186 -1.40 -13.18 -16.86
N VAL A 187 -2.72 -13.38 -16.81
CA VAL A 187 -3.49 -14.06 -17.86
C VAL A 187 -4.78 -13.31 -18.18
N PRO A 188 -5.32 -13.43 -19.40
CA PRO A 188 -6.67 -12.99 -19.71
C PRO A 188 -7.72 -13.74 -18.89
N PHE A 189 -8.84 -13.09 -18.56
CA PHE A 189 -9.96 -13.70 -17.84
C PHE A 189 -10.49 -14.95 -18.56
N ALA A 190 -10.53 -14.92 -19.89
CA ALA A 190 -10.92 -16.07 -20.70
C ALA A 190 -10.08 -17.32 -20.40
N THR A 191 -8.79 -17.17 -20.11
CA THR A 191 -7.91 -18.31 -19.75
C THR A 191 -8.31 -18.91 -18.41
N VAL A 192 -8.67 -18.07 -17.44
CA VAL A 192 -9.20 -18.51 -16.14
C VAL A 192 -10.55 -19.19 -16.32
N GLN A 193 -11.42 -18.63 -17.17
CA GLN A 193 -12.73 -19.17 -17.48
C GLN A 193 -12.63 -20.57 -18.11
N ASP A 194 -11.76 -20.77 -19.09
CA ASP A 194 -11.55 -22.07 -19.74
C ASP A 194 -11.08 -23.13 -18.74
N LEU A 195 -10.16 -22.77 -17.84
CA LEU A 195 -9.67 -23.67 -16.79
C LEU A 195 -10.75 -23.95 -15.73
N ALA A 196 -11.54 -22.95 -15.37
CA ALA A 196 -12.68 -23.11 -14.48
C ALA A 196 -13.73 -24.04 -15.09
N ASP A 197 -14.02 -23.91 -16.39
CA ASP A 197 -14.94 -24.80 -17.12
C ASP A 197 -14.43 -26.24 -17.17
N GLN A 198 -13.12 -26.44 -17.38
CA GLN A 198 -12.48 -27.76 -17.33
C GLN A 198 -12.70 -28.46 -15.96
N TYR A 199 -12.66 -27.68 -14.88
CA TYR A 199 -12.93 -28.18 -13.53
C TYR A 199 -14.39 -28.07 -13.09
N HIS A 200 -15.31 -27.78 -14.03
CA HIS A 200 -16.74 -27.61 -13.80
C HIS A 200 -17.07 -26.53 -12.76
N ALA A 201 -16.33 -25.42 -12.74
CA ALA A 201 -16.51 -24.28 -11.85
C ALA A 201 -16.63 -22.95 -12.60
N GLY A 202 -16.84 -22.96 -13.92
CA GLY A 202 -16.91 -21.76 -14.74
C GLY A 202 -18.11 -20.85 -14.46
N ASP A 203 -19.16 -21.36 -13.81
CA ASP A 203 -20.27 -20.55 -13.27
C ASP A 203 -19.89 -19.77 -12.00
N GLN A 204 -18.67 -19.96 -11.49
CA GLN A 204 -18.16 -19.37 -10.25
C GLN A 204 -16.81 -18.67 -10.42
N THR A 205 -16.40 -18.35 -11.65
CA THR A 205 -15.08 -17.76 -11.96
C THR A 205 -14.86 -16.41 -11.26
N ASP A 206 -15.88 -15.57 -11.20
CA ASP A 206 -15.76 -14.29 -10.52
C ASP A 206 -15.66 -14.44 -8.99
N GLU A 207 -16.42 -15.37 -8.40
CA GLU A 207 -16.38 -15.65 -6.96
C GLU A 207 -15.06 -16.28 -6.53
N LEU A 208 -14.50 -17.19 -7.34
CA LEU A 208 -13.20 -17.80 -7.05
C LEU A 208 -12.11 -16.73 -7.12
N LEU A 209 -12.06 -15.90 -8.17
CA LEU A 209 -11.05 -14.86 -8.31
C LEU A 209 -11.16 -13.82 -7.18
N LYS A 210 -12.38 -13.40 -6.84
CA LYS A 210 -12.61 -12.50 -5.71
C LYS A 210 -12.06 -13.08 -4.40
N PHE A 211 -12.30 -14.37 -4.12
CA PHE A 211 -11.82 -15.01 -2.90
C PHE A 211 -10.29 -15.00 -2.83
N PHE A 212 -9.60 -15.38 -3.90
CA PHE A 212 -8.13 -15.43 -3.92
C PHE A 212 -7.49 -14.04 -4.00
N HIS A 213 -8.19 -13.05 -4.55
CA HIS A 213 -7.82 -11.64 -4.47
C HIS A 213 -7.88 -11.11 -3.03
N GLU A 214 -8.97 -11.41 -2.29
CA GLU A 214 -9.11 -11.00 -0.89
C GLU A 214 -8.05 -11.63 0.03
N LEU A 215 -7.53 -12.81 -0.35
CA LEU A 215 -6.40 -13.47 0.31
C LEU A 215 -5.02 -12.91 -0.11
N GLY A 216 -4.95 -12.09 -1.16
CA GLY A 216 -3.68 -11.56 -1.70
C GLY A 216 -2.84 -12.59 -2.48
N MET A 217 -3.45 -13.69 -2.95
CA MET A 217 -2.74 -14.68 -3.77
C MET A 217 -2.60 -14.26 -5.23
N LEU A 218 -3.55 -13.46 -5.72
CA LEU A 218 -3.58 -12.88 -7.07
C LEU A 218 -4.25 -11.50 -7.01
N VAL A 219 -4.22 -10.74 -8.10
CA VAL A 219 -4.94 -9.47 -8.21
C VAL A 219 -5.93 -9.52 -9.37
N HIS A 220 -7.21 -9.27 -9.06
CA HIS A 220 -8.27 -9.17 -10.05
C HIS A 220 -9.26 -8.09 -9.63
N LEU A 221 -9.45 -7.10 -10.49
CA LEU A 221 -10.40 -6.00 -10.30
C LEU A 221 -11.54 -6.14 -11.30
N ARG A 222 -12.74 -5.68 -10.91
CA ARG A 222 -13.97 -5.88 -11.69
C ARG A 222 -14.68 -4.57 -12.00
N ALA A 223 -14.01 -3.44 -11.77
CA ALA A 223 -14.62 -2.12 -11.91
C ALA A 223 -14.95 -1.77 -13.37
N THR A 224 -14.14 -2.28 -14.29
CA THR A 224 -14.22 -2.00 -15.73
C THR A 224 -13.85 -3.22 -16.55
N ASP A 225 -14.17 -3.22 -17.85
CA ASP A 225 -13.91 -4.36 -18.74
C ASP A 225 -12.40 -4.63 -18.89
N THR A 226 -11.57 -3.57 -19.01
CA THR A 226 -10.11 -3.72 -19.09
C THR A 226 -9.51 -4.37 -17.85
N LEU A 227 -10.00 -3.97 -16.67
CA LEU A 227 -9.54 -4.53 -15.40
C LEU A 227 -10.07 -5.94 -15.17
N HIS A 228 -11.32 -6.20 -15.59
CA HIS A 228 -11.94 -7.52 -15.49
C HIS A 228 -11.25 -8.54 -16.38
N ASP A 229 -10.83 -8.15 -17.59
CA ASP A 229 -10.18 -9.04 -18.54
C ASP A 229 -8.77 -9.49 -18.11
N LYS A 230 -8.16 -8.86 -17.10
CA LYS A 230 -6.79 -9.19 -16.68
C LYS A 230 -6.73 -9.72 -15.25
N VAL A 231 -6.20 -10.94 -15.11
CA VAL A 231 -5.92 -11.57 -13.82
C VAL A 231 -4.42 -11.62 -13.62
N VAL A 232 -3.92 -10.83 -12.65
CA VAL A 232 -2.50 -10.80 -12.29
C VAL A 232 -2.22 -11.95 -11.32
N LEU A 233 -1.46 -12.94 -11.77
CA LEU A 233 -1.10 -14.13 -11.01
C LEU A 233 0.11 -13.89 -10.10
N ASN A 234 1.00 -12.98 -10.50
CA ASN A 234 2.16 -12.55 -9.73
C ASN A 234 1.97 -11.11 -9.23
N PRO A 235 1.51 -10.90 -7.97
CA PRO A 235 1.36 -9.54 -7.44
C PRO A 235 2.69 -8.75 -7.37
N GLN A 236 3.85 -9.42 -7.37
CA GLN A 236 5.16 -8.77 -7.38
C GLN A 236 5.39 -7.96 -8.66
N TRP A 237 5.02 -8.50 -9.82
CA TRP A 237 5.12 -7.77 -11.09
C TRP A 237 4.36 -6.44 -11.04
N LEU A 238 3.13 -6.46 -10.52
CA LEU A 238 2.32 -5.25 -10.38
C LEU A 238 2.96 -4.26 -9.40
N LEU A 239 3.49 -4.74 -8.28
CA LEU A 239 4.22 -3.92 -7.31
C LEU A 239 5.42 -3.23 -7.96
N ASP A 240 6.21 -3.97 -8.75
CA ASP A 240 7.41 -3.46 -9.41
C ASP A 240 7.04 -2.36 -10.42
N LYS A 241 5.98 -2.55 -11.21
CA LYS A 241 5.49 -1.53 -12.15
C LYS A 241 4.99 -0.27 -11.44
N LEU A 242 4.28 -0.40 -10.30
CA LEU A 242 3.84 0.75 -9.51
C LEU A 242 5.03 1.46 -8.82
N ALA A 243 6.03 0.69 -8.38
CA ALA A 243 7.22 1.20 -7.74
C ALA A 243 8.07 2.06 -8.69
N ARG A 244 8.06 1.80 -10.01
CA ARG A 244 8.73 2.66 -11.00
C ARG A 244 8.06 4.03 -11.18
N VAL A 245 6.75 4.15 -10.97
CA VAL A 245 6.03 5.44 -11.07
C VAL A 245 6.15 6.23 -9.77
N ILE A 246 5.91 5.57 -8.64
CA ILE A 246 5.93 6.20 -7.32
C ILE A 246 7.36 6.47 -6.86
N ALA A 247 8.28 5.56 -7.17
CA ALA A 247 9.74 5.65 -7.08
C ALA A 247 10.31 6.31 -5.81
N ASP A 248 10.95 5.49 -4.98
CA ASP A 248 11.85 6.00 -3.94
C ASP A 248 13.15 6.55 -4.55
N GLU A 249 14.05 7.07 -3.70
CA GLU A 249 15.31 7.68 -4.17
C GLU A 249 16.17 6.71 -4.99
N ILE A 250 16.12 5.41 -4.69
CA ILE A 250 16.91 4.41 -5.41
C ILE A 250 16.36 4.22 -6.81
N HIS A 251 15.04 4.03 -6.96
CA HIS A 251 14.42 3.91 -8.28
C HIS A 251 14.59 5.20 -9.10
N VAL A 252 14.51 6.37 -8.46
CA VAL A 252 14.74 7.65 -9.15
C VAL A 252 16.16 7.71 -9.74
N GLN A 253 17.16 7.28 -8.97
CA GLN A 253 18.54 7.22 -9.47
C GLN A 253 18.67 6.23 -10.63
N GLU A 254 18.09 5.04 -10.52
CA GLU A 254 18.12 4.04 -11.60
C GLU A 254 17.47 4.56 -12.89
N ILE A 255 16.30 5.20 -12.79
CA ILE A 255 15.60 5.79 -13.94
C ILE A 255 16.39 6.95 -14.55
N TYR A 256 16.98 7.81 -13.72
CA TYR A 256 17.76 8.96 -14.18
C TYR A 256 18.99 8.55 -15.01
N PHE A 257 19.56 7.37 -14.74
CA PHE A 257 20.69 6.83 -15.50
C PHE A 257 20.30 5.85 -16.61
N ASP A 258 19.00 5.62 -16.87
CA ASP A 258 18.54 4.82 -18.01
C ASP A 258 18.70 5.62 -19.31
N GLU A 259 19.60 5.18 -20.19
CA GLU A 259 19.91 5.87 -21.47
C GLU A 259 18.65 6.07 -22.34
N ARG A 260 17.66 5.19 -22.22
CA ARG A 260 16.38 5.28 -22.95
C ARG A 260 15.59 6.54 -22.59
N LEU A 261 15.75 7.07 -21.37
CA LEU A 261 15.06 8.29 -20.94
C LEU A 261 15.48 9.50 -21.79
N ALA A 262 16.79 9.61 -22.04
CA ALA A 262 17.36 10.66 -22.88
C ALA A 262 17.07 10.42 -24.36
N ASP A 263 17.17 9.17 -24.83
CA ASP A 263 16.88 8.80 -26.23
C ASP A 263 15.43 9.10 -26.65
N LEU A 264 14.49 8.99 -25.70
CA LEU A 264 13.08 9.29 -25.91
C LEU A 264 12.69 10.75 -25.60
N GLU A 265 13.65 11.59 -25.21
CA GLU A 265 13.44 13.00 -24.83
C GLU A 265 12.43 13.16 -23.67
N LEU A 266 12.46 12.25 -22.68
CA LEU A 266 11.50 12.19 -21.56
C LEU A 266 12.05 12.79 -20.24
N GLU A 267 13.22 13.42 -20.26
CA GLU A 267 13.83 14.00 -19.05
C GLU A 267 12.96 15.09 -18.40
N ASP A 268 12.40 15.99 -19.22
CA ASP A 268 11.49 17.05 -18.77
C ASP A 268 10.16 16.47 -18.24
N ASP A 269 9.63 15.44 -18.89
CA ASP A 269 8.44 14.71 -18.44
C ASP A 269 8.70 14.06 -17.07
N PHE A 270 9.88 13.44 -16.89
CA PHE A 270 10.25 12.81 -15.63
C PHE A 270 10.43 13.84 -14.51
N ALA A 271 11.07 14.98 -14.79
CA ALA A 271 11.17 16.09 -13.85
C ALA A 271 9.78 16.63 -13.44
N LEU A 272 8.87 16.77 -14.41
CA LEU A 272 7.48 17.18 -14.15
C LEU A 272 6.74 16.20 -13.23
N LEU A 273 6.93 14.89 -13.42
CA LEU A 273 6.37 13.86 -12.54
C LEU A 273 6.93 13.96 -11.13
N ARG A 274 8.25 14.16 -10.99
CA ARG A 274 8.90 14.24 -9.67
C ARG A 274 8.57 15.52 -8.90
N ASP A 275 8.48 16.66 -9.58
CA ASP A 275 8.30 17.95 -8.94
C ASP A 275 6.83 18.29 -8.68
N LYS A 276 5.93 17.91 -9.60
CA LYS A 276 4.50 18.26 -9.54
C LYS A 276 3.57 17.05 -9.43
N GLY A 277 4.09 15.83 -9.49
CA GLY A 277 3.25 14.63 -9.56
C GLY A 277 2.48 14.52 -10.87
N ILE A 278 2.86 15.22 -11.94
CA ILE A 278 2.15 15.20 -13.22
C ILE A 278 2.93 14.35 -14.22
N GLY A 279 2.35 13.24 -14.66
CA GLY A 279 2.93 12.33 -15.64
C GLY A 279 2.22 12.41 -16.99
N THR A 280 2.99 12.32 -18.07
CA THR A 280 2.47 12.09 -19.43
C THR A 280 2.28 10.60 -19.69
N LEU A 281 1.40 10.24 -20.64
CA LEU A 281 1.25 8.84 -21.03
C LEU A 281 2.55 8.23 -21.57
N ALA A 282 3.33 9.01 -22.34
CA ALA A 282 4.61 8.57 -22.90
C ALA A 282 5.64 8.23 -21.80
N LEU A 283 5.69 9.03 -20.73
CA LEU A 283 6.53 8.72 -19.59
C LEU A 283 6.04 7.47 -18.85
N LEU A 284 4.73 7.31 -18.62
CA LEU A 284 4.20 6.13 -17.96
C LEU A 284 4.46 4.85 -18.76
N ASP A 285 4.29 4.91 -20.08
CA ASP A 285 4.63 3.84 -21.02
C ASP A 285 6.11 3.42 -20.87
N PHE A 286 7.02 4.40 -20.88
CA PHE A 286 8.45 4.18 -20.61
C PHE A 286 8.70 3.54 -19.23
N LEU A 287 8.07 4.06 -18.17
CA LEU A 287 8.23 3.56 -16.80
C LEU A 287 7.68 2.14 -16.62
N TRP A 288 6.77 1.70 -17.49
CA TRP A 288 6.23 0.35 -17.50
C TRP A 288 6.86 -0.57 -18.55
N ASP A 289 7.91 -0.10 -19.23
CA ASP A 289 8.61 -0.82 -20.30
C ASP A 289 7.67 -1.27 -21.45
N GLY A 290 6.57 -0.53 -21.69
CA GLY A 290 5.57 -0.88 -22.71
C GLY A 290 4.64 -2.03 -22.35
N GLU A 291 4.74 -2.57 -21.14
CA GLU A 291 3.93 -3.70 -20.71
C GLU A 291 2.58 -3.25 -20.14
N GLU A 292 1.48 -3.72 -20.75
CA GLU A 292 0.12 -3.60 -20.20
C GLU A 292 -0.28 -2.16 -19.80
N VAL A 293 0.21 -1.16 -20.54
CA VAL A 293 0.04 0.29 -20.24
C VAL A 293 -1.42 0.67 -19.99
N GLY A 294 -2.34 0.18 -20.82
CA GLY A 294 -3.78 0.45 -20.65
C GLY A 294 -4.35 -0.14 -19.35
N TYR A 295 -3.95 -1.36 -18.99
CA TYR A 295 -4.35 -1.98 -17.74
C TYR A 295 -3.76 -1.23 -16.54
N LEU A 296 -2.47 -0.88 -16.57
CA LEU A 296 -1.78 -0.21 -15.46
C LEU A 296 -2.31 1.23 -15.24
N GLU A 297 -2.59 1.96 -16.31
CA GLU A 297 -3.22 3.28 -16.24
C GLU A 297 -4.59 3.19 -15.57
N GLU A 298 -5.44 2.28 -16.04
CA GLU A 298 -6.78 2.11 -15.51
C GLU A 298 -6.76 1.57 -14.07
N PHE A 299 -5.80 0.70 -13.75
CA PHE A 299 -5.58 0.20 -12.40
C PHE A 299 -5.22 1.34 -11.45
N MET A 300 -4.27 2.21 -11.83
CA MET A 300 -3.89 3.35 -11.00
C MET A 300 -5.05 4.32 -10.80
N ARG A 301 -5.93 4.50 -11.79
CA ARG A 301 -7.12 5.35 -11.65
C ARG A 301 -8.19 4.75 -10.77
N ASP A 302 -8.55 3.48 -10.98
CA ASP A 302 -9.57 2.80 -10.16
C ASP A 302 -9.15 2.68 -8.69
N THR A 303 -7.85 2.44 -8.46
CA THR A 303 -7.27 2.40 -7.12
C THR A 303 -6.98 3.79 -6.54
N MET A 304 -7.31 4.88 -7.26
CA MET A 304 -7.13 6.28 -6.84
C MET A 304 -5.67 6.67 -6.57
N LEU A 305 -4.71 5.97 -7.17
CA LEU A 305 -3.29 6.37 -7.16
C LEU A 305 -3.02 7.51 -8.13
N ALA A 306 -3.74 7.52 -9.26
CA ALA A 306 -3.68 8.57 -10.26
C ALA A 306 -5.08 9.09 -10.62
N SER A 307 -5.16 10.27 -11.20
CA SER A 307 -6.36 10.76 -11.87
C SER A 307 -6.03 11.59 -13.11
N SER A 308 -7.00 11.78 -14.00
CA SER A 308 -6.80 12.61 -15.18
C SER A 308 -6.58 14.08 -14.79
N TRP A 309 -5.48 14.66 -15.27
CA TRP A 309 -5.16 16.06 -15.11
C TRP A 309 -5.67 16.86 -16.31
N LYS A 310 -6.82 17.52 -16.15
CA LYS A 310 -7.53 18.24 -17.22
C LYS A 310 -7.15 19.73 -17.31
N PHE A 311 -5.99 20.11 -16.78
CA PHE A 311 -5.57 21.50 -16.71
C PHE A 311 -4.32 21.73 -17.58
N PRO A 312 -4.18 22.91 -18.21
CA PRO A 312 -2.98 23.25 -18.95
C PRO A 312 -1.74 23.19 -18.05
N GLU A 313 -0.67 22.58 -18.51
CA GLU A 313 0.58 22.47 -17.78
C GLU A 313 1.64 23.34 -18.44
N SER A 314 2.00 24.46 -17.81
CA SER A 314 2.89 25.47 -18.41
C SER A 314 4.32 24.97 -18.61
N SER A 315 4.71 23.90 -17.91
CA SER A 315 6.01 23.25 -18.11
C SER A 315 6.09 22.53 -19.47
N LEU A 316 4.95 22.15 -20.07
CA LEU A 316 4.95 21.47 -21.37
C LEU A 316 4.97 22.46 -22.55
N PRO A 317 5.69 22.16 -23.63
CA PRO A 317 5.67 22.94 -24.86
C PRO A 317 4.26 23.11 -25.44
N ARG A 318 4.01 24.20 -26.17
CA ARG A 318 2.67 24.51 -26.74
C ARG A 318 2.08 23.40 -27.61
N HIS A 319 2.91 22.61 -28.29
CA HIS A 319 2.47 21.53 -29.16
C HIS A 319 2.04 20.27 -28.39
N ARG A 320 2.38 20.18 -27.09
CA ARG A 320 2.06 19.06 -26.18
C ARG A 320 0.97 19.42 -25.16
N GLN A 321 0.34 20.59 -25.27
CA GLN A 321 -0.67 21.06 -24.32
C GLN A 321 -1.98 20.26 -24.36
N ASP A 322 -2.25 19.57 -25.48
CA ASP A 322 -3.44 18.73 -25.67
C ASP A 322 -3.18 17.26 -25.27
N GLU A 323 -1.99 16.93 -24.75
CA GLU A 323 -1.66 15.58 -24.31
C GLU A 323 -2.50 15.16 -23.09
N THR A 324 -2.74 13.86 -22.98
CA THR A 324 -3.39 13.30 -21.80
C THR A 324 -2.38 13.27 -20.65
N LEU A 325 -2.73 13.97 -19.57
CA LEU A 325 -1.90 14.09 -18.37
C LEU A 325 -2.55 13.39 -17.19
N TYR A 326 -1.72 12.90 -16.29
CA TYR A 326 -2.11 12.16 -15.09
C TYR A 326 -1.51 12.80 -13.86
N LEU A 327 -2.31 12.97 -12.82
CA LEU A 327 -1.85 13.41 -11.50
C LEU A 327 -1.64 12.22 -10.58
N VAL A 328 -0.39 11.94 -10.22
CA VAL A 328 0.04 10.94 -9.23
C VAL A 328 0.21 11.61 -7.87
N THR A 329 -0.88 11.66 -7.11
CA THR A 329 -0.97 12.44 -5.87
C THR A 329 -0.04 11.99 -4.74
N SER A 330 0.41 10.74 -4.75
CA SER A 330 1.36 10.23 -3.76
C SER A 330 2.72 10.93 -3.82
N LEU A 331 3.10 11.48 -4.99
CA LEU A 331 4.35 12.20 -5.19
C LEU A 331 4.33 13.63 -4.61
N LEU A 332 3.13 14.18 -4.39
CA LEU A 332 2.98 15.54 -3.86
C LEU A 332 3.49 15.69 -2.42
N LYS A 333 3.63 14.58 -1.67
CA LYS A 333 4.03 14.55 -0.24
C LYS A 333 5.30 15.33 0.06
N ASN A 334 6.22 15.42 -0.91
CA ASN A 334 7.52 16.07 -0.76
C ASN A 334 7.50 17.55 -1.14
N SER A 335 6.39 18.05 -1.69
CA SER A 335 6.26 19.44 -2.13
C SER A 335 5.83 20.35 -0.99
N ARG A 336 6.59 21.42 -0.76
CA ARG A 336 6.21 22.55 0.09
C ARG A 336 6.06 23.79 -0.76
N ASP A 337 4.88 24.39 -0.73
CA ASP A 337 4.59 25.61 -1.47
C ASP A 337 4.22 26.75 -0.51
N SER A 338 5.19 27.64 -0.29
CA SER A 338 5.02 28.85 0.55
C SER A 338 4.00 29.84 -0.02
N GLU A 339 3.65 29.74 -1.31
CA GLU A 339 2.55 30.50 -1.90
C GLU A 339 1.21 29.90 -1.50
N ILE A 340 1.05 28.58 -1.54
CA ILE A 340 -0.18 27.90 -1.07
C ILE A 340 -0.44 28.23 0.39
N GLU A 341 0.58 28.20 1.25
CA GLU A 341 0.44 28.56 2.67
C GLU A 341 -0.07 30.00 2.84
N ARG A 342 0.51 30.96 2.10
CA ARG A 342 0.09 32.36 2.12
C ARG A 342 -1.34 32.52 1.62
N ASP A 343 -1.70 31.79 0.57
CA ASP A 343 -3.02 31.88 -0.02
C ASP A 343 -4.08 31.27 0.90
N ILE A 344 -3.83 30.09 1.49
CA ILE A 344 -4.69 29.51 2.53
C ILE A 344 -4.87 30.48 3.70
N ALA A 345 -3.79 31.14 4.15
CA ALA A 345 -3.87 32.14 5.22
C ALA A 345 -4.70 33.39 4.82
N SER A 346 -4.77 33.71 3.53
CA SER A 346 -5.51 34.86 2.99
C SER A 346 -6.99 34.56 2.68
N LEU A 347 -7.40 33.28 2.68
CA LEU A 347 -8.76 32.88 2.31
C LEU A 347 -9.81 33.44 3.29
N SER A 348 -10.84 34.08 2.72
CA SER A 348 -11.98 34.55 3.49
C SER A 348 -12.83 33.38 3.97
N ARG A 349 -12.90 33.19 5.29
CA ARG A 349 -13.70 32.14 5.95
C ARG A 349 -15.20 32.22 5.63
N ALA A 350 -15.70 33.34 5.09
CA ALA A 350 -17.10 33.48 4.71
C ALA A 350 -17.43 32.83 3.34
N LEU A 351 -16.43 32.54 2.51
CA LEU A 351 -16.60 32.05 1.14
C LEU A 351 -15.87 30.71 0.86
N THR A 352 -15.09 30.23 1.84
CA THR A 352 -14.24 29.04 1.72
C THR A 352 -14.65 27.99 2.73
N CYS A 353 -14.79 26.74 2.31
CA CYS A 353 -14.94 25.60 3.21
C CYS A 353 -13.57 25.03 3.54
N VAL A 354 -13.22 24.94 4.83
CA VAL A 354 -11.94 24.39 5.30
C VAL A 354 -12.18 23.03 5.94
N LEU A 355 -11.49 22.00 5.45
CA LEU A 355 -11.53 20.66 6.03
C LEU A 355 -10.27 20.42 6.86
N ASP A 356 -10.34 20.77 8.15
CA ASP A 356 -9.22 20.63 9.08
C ASP A 356 -9.16 19.22 9.69
N PHE A 357 -8.14 18.47 9.27
CA PHE A 357 -7.86 17.12 9.75
C PHE A 357 -6.88 17.09 10.92
N SER A 358 -6.38 18.22 11.42
CA SER A 358 -5.38 18.28 12.51
C SER A 358 -5.83 17.62 13.83
N LYS A 359 -7.15 17.48 14.02
CA LYS A 359 -7.75 16.88 15.23
C LYS A 359 -7.99 15.38 15.12
N PHE A 360 -7.73 14.76 13.98
CA PHE A 360 -7.83 13.31 13.81
C PHE A 360 -6.71 12.76 12.94
N TYR A 361 -6.38 11.49 13.14
CA TYR A 361 -5.38 10.86 12.29
C TYR A 361 -6.00 10.51 10.93
N LEU A 362 -5.57 11.21 9.88
CA LEU A 362 -5.84 10.86 8.48
C LEU A 362 -4.55 10.22 7.92
N PRO A 363 -4.53 8.92 7.60
CA PRO A 363 -3.36 8.33 6.96
C PRO A 363 -3.10 9.00 5.61
N ASP A 364 -1.84 9.25 5.28
CA ASP A 364 -1.45 9.99 4.07
C ASP A 364 -2.05 9.41 2.79
N GLY A 365 -2.15 8.08 2.69
CA GLY A 365 -2.76 7.42 1.54
C GLY A 365 -4.22 7.81 1.33
N VAL A 366 -4.96 8.12 2.40
CA VAL A 366 -6.34 8.61 2.28
C VAL A 366 -6.38 10.05 1.78
N PHE A 367 -5.45 10.89 2.25
CA PHE A 367 -5.35 12.27 1.78
C PHE A 367 -5.00 12.31 0.28
N ALA A 368 -3.99 11.55 -0.16
CA ALA A 368 -3.61 11.46 -1.57
C ALA A 368 -4.79 11.03 -2.45
N ARG A 369 -5.53 9.99 -2.05
CA ARG A 369 -6.72 9.52 -2.78
C ARG A 369 -7.83 10.57 -2.83
N LEU A 370 -8.06 11.29 -1.73
CA LEU A 370 -9.02 12.39 -1.70
C LEU A 370 -8.63 13.49 -2.70
N LEU A 371 -7.34 13.87 -2.73
CA LEU A 371 -6.84 14.84 -3.70
C LEU A 371 -7.02 14.36 -5.14
N SER A 372 -6.76 13.08 -5.39
CA SER A 372 -6.89 12.46 -6.73
C SER A 372 -8.32 12.62 -7.26
N LEU A 373 -9.31 12.23 -6.44
CA LEU A 373 -10.73 12.37 -6.76
C LEU A 373 -11.14 13.84 -6.92
N CYS A 374 -10.68 14.71 -6.02
CA CYS A 374 -11.04 16.11 -6.04
C CYS A 374 -10.45 16.85 -7.25
N ALA A 375 -9.22 16.53 -7.66
CA ALA A 375 -8.60 17.08 -8.85
C ALA A 375 -9.34 16.67 -10.13
N GLU A 376 -9.72 15.38 -10.25
CA GLU A 376 -10.49 14.87 -11.38
C GLU A 376 -11.84 15.60 -11.50
N ARG A 377 -12.55 15.74 -10.38
CA ARG A 377 -13.84 16.45 -10.30
C ARG A 377 -13.72 17.93 -10.60
N SER A 378 -12.64 18.57 -10.16
CA SER A 378 -12.39 19.99 -10.43
C SER A 378 -12.27 20.26 -11.94
N GLY A 379 -11.63 19.34 -12.67
CA GLY A 379 -11.50 19.42 -14.13
C GLY A 379 -12.80 19.20 -14.92
N GLU A 380 -13.85 18.66 -14.30
CA GLU A 380 -15.16 18.44 -14.95
C GLU A 380 -16.09 19.66 -14.86
N SER A 381 -15.79 20.61 -13.98
CA SER A 381 -16.69 21.74 -13.68
C SER A 381 -16.64 22.81 -14.78
N SER A 382 -17.74 23.03 -15.49
CA SER A 382 -17.84 23.95 -16.64
C SER A 382 -17.78 25.45 -16.29
N THR A 383 -17.85 25.82 -15.01
CA THR A 383 -17.91 27.21 -14.54
C THR A 383 -16.61 27.59 -13.82
N ARG A 384 -15.67 28.23 -14.53
CA ARG A 384 -14.32 28.63 -14.06
C ARG A 384 -13.43 27.43 -13.66
N VAL A 385 -12.73 26.91 -14.66
CA VAL A 385 -11.71 25.86 -14.52
C VAL A 385 -10.40 26.50 -14.03
N GLY A 386 -10.30 26.76 -12.74
CA GLY A 386 -9.01 27.09 -12.13
C GLY A 386 -8.32 25.79 -11.70
N ALA A 387 -7.08 25.56 -12.15
CA ALA A 387 -6.30 24.40 -11.73
C ALA A 387 -6.21 24.32 -10.20
N PRO A 388 -6.38 23.12 -9.61
CA PRO A 388 -6.17 22.95 -8.18
C PRO A 388 -4.71 23.23 -7.86
N ARG A 389 -4.46 23.76 -6.67
CA ARG A 389 -3.11 23.98 -6.16
C ARG A 389 -2.85 22.99 -5.06
N LEU A 390 -1.89 22.11 -5.27
CA LEU A 390 -1.67 20.93 -4.45
C LEU A 390 -0.24 20.94 -3.92
N ALA A 391 -0.07 20.73 -2.61
CA ALA A 391 1.25 20.59 -2.00
C ALA A 391 1.18 19.70 -0.76
N GLY A 392 1.87 18.57 -0.75
CA GLY A 392 2.13 17.77 0.46
C GLY A 392 0.89 17.39 1.27
N GLN A 393 0.57 18.25 2.25
CA GLN A 393 -0.51 18.11 3.23
C GLN A 393 -1.57 19.22 3.10
N GLN A 394 -1.52 20.01 2.05
CA GLN A 394 -2.38 21.16 1.79
C GLN A 394 -2.86 21.13 0.34
N ALA A 395 -4.09 21.59 0.12
CA ALA A 395 -4.62 21.71 -1.22
C ALA A 395 -5.68 22.79 -1.27
N ILE A 396 -5.65 23.62 -2.31
CA ILE A 396 -6.75 24.51 -2.67
C ILE A 396 -7.42 23.93 -3.91
N ILE A 397 -8.69 23.54 -3.78
CA ILE A 397 -9.47 22.89 -4.84
C ILE A 397 -10.69 23.74 -5.15
N ARG A 398 -11.06 23.79 -6.43
CA ARG A 398 -12.17 24.59 -6.92
C ARG A 398 -13.26 23.70 -7.51
N PHE A 399 -14.49 23.91 -7.04
CA PHE A 399 -15.70 23.31 -7.62
C PHE A 399 -16.63 24.43 -8.04
N GLY A 400 -16.50 24.88 -9.29
CA GLY A 400 -17.26 26.01 -9.79
C GLY A 400 -16.82 27.33 -9.16
N LEU A 401 -17.76 27.99 -8.47
CA LEU A 401 -17.49 29.23 -7.71
C LEU A 401 -17.02 28.98 -6.27
N SER A 402 -17.04 27.73 -5.81
CA SER A 402 -16.67 27.38 -4.45
C SER A 402 -15.20 27.00 -4.35
N GLU A 403 -14.50 27.57 -3.37
CA GLU A 403 -13.11 27.24 -3.05
C GLU A 403 -13.07 26.43 -1.74
N PHE A 404 -12.27 25.36 -1.77
CA PHE A 404 -12.04 24.45 -0.65
C PHE A 404 -10.54 24.44 -0.34
N ALA A 405 -10.20 24.48 0.95
CA ALA A 405 -8.82 24.51 1.43
C ALA A 405 -8.57 23.49 2.54
#